data_AF-A0A848BWA9-F1
#
_entry.id   AF-A0A848BWA9-F1
#
_cell.length_a   1.000
_cell.length_b   1.000
_cell.length_c   1.000
_cell.angle_alpha   90.00
_cell.angle_beta   90.00
_cell.angle_gamma   90.00
#
_symmetry.space_group_name_H-M   'P 1'
#
loop_
_entity.id
_entity.type
_entity.pdbx_description
1 polymer ?
#
loop_
_entity_poly.entity_id
_entity_poly.type
_entity_poly.pdbx_seq_one_letter_code
_entity_poly.pdbx_strand_id
1 'polypeptide(L)'
;MKFIEDKKLREEMFFKLWNEEIKINTNHYELVFGNDIFIKNGITREELKEIFDFCDRYHTLFKYVYKKSDKEANEKQINYILESLKENQVFLIKHLFDY
;
A
#
# COMPACT_ATOMS: atom_id res chain seq x y z
N MET A 1 13.78 13.56 -0.40
CA MET A 1 13.85 12.96 -1.75
C MET A 1 13.23 13.93 -2.76
N LYS A 2 13.77 14.04 -3.98
CA LYS A 2 13.12 14.79 -5.07
C LYS A 2 12.09 13.87 -5.75
N PHE A 3 10.97 14.45 -6.17
CA PHE A 3 9.87 13.76 -6.85
C PHE A 3 10.27 13.25 -8.24
N ILE A 4 9.75 12.08 -8.64
CA ILE A 4 9.92 11.51 -9.98
C ILE A 4 8.77 11.95 -10.90
N GLU A 5 9.04 12.92 -11.77
CA GLU A 5 8.05 13.50 -12.70
C GLU A 5 7.56 12.50 -13.75
N ASP A 6 8.47 11.68 -14.29
CA ASP A 6 8.15 10.66 -15.29
C ASP A 6 7.32 9.52 -14.67
N LYS A 7 6.11 9.31 -15.22
CA LYS A 7 5.16 8.31 -14.72
C LYS A 7 5.70 6.88 -14.83
N LYS A 8 6.38 6.55 -15.94
CA LYS A 8 6.90 5.21 -16.19
C LYS A 8 8.06 4.90 -15.24
N LEU A 9 8.97 5.86 -15.07
CA LEU A 9 10.08 5.74 -14.12
C LEU A 9 9.57 5.61 -12.67
N ARG A 10 8.47 6.27 -12.33
CA ARG A 10 7.84 6.16 -11.01
C ARG A 10 7.30 4.75 -10.76
N GLU A 11 6.59 4.20 -11.74
CA GLU A 11 6.04 2.84 -11.68
C GLU A 11 7.15 1.78 -11.59
N GLU A 12 8.19 1.89 -12.41
CA GLU A 12 9.36 1.00 -12.36
C GLU A 12 10.06 1.06 -11.00
N MET A 13 10.24 2.26 -10.45
CA MET A 13 10.85 2.46 -9.13
C MET A 13 9.98 1.89 -8.00
N PHE A 14 8.65 2.07 -8.08
CA PHE A 14 7.71 1.50 -7.12
C PHE A 14 7.82 -0.02 -7.09
N PHE A 15 7.73 -0.70 -8.24
CA PHE A 15 7.83 -2.15 -8.30
C PHE A 15 9.18 -2.66 -7.81
N LYS A 16 10.27 -1.95 -8.12
CA LYS A 16 11.59 -2.29 -7.62
C LYS A 16 11.63 -2.23 -6.08
N LEU A 17 11.25 -1.10 -5.49
CA LEU A 17 11.27 -0.91 -4.03
C LEU A 17 10.30 -1.86 -3.31
N TRP A 18 9.13 -2.09 -3.89
CA TRP A 18 8.16 -3.05 -3.38
C TRP A 18 8.77 -4.44 -3.26
N ASN A 19 9.36 -4.94 -4.35
CA ASN A 19 9.98 -6.27 -4.38
C ASN A 19 11.22 -6.40 -3.48
N GLU A 20 11.93 -5.30 -3.24
CA GLU A 20 13.11 -5.27 -2.35
C GLU A 20 12.72 -5.27 -0.87
N GLU A 21 11.65 -4.56 -0.49
CA GLU A 21 11.32 -4.28 0.91
C GLU A 21 10.12 -5.04 1.47
N ILE A 22 9.06 -5.24 0.67
CA ILE A 22 7.84 -5.88 1.15
C ILE A 22 8.02 -7.40 1.14
N LYS A 23 8.03 -8.00 2.33
CA LYS A 23 8.25 -9.44 2.55
C LYS A 23 7.05 -10.11 3.22
N ILE A 24 5.86 -9.74 2.76
CA ILE A 24 4.59 -10.31 3.21
C ILE A 24 4.17 -11.49 2.32
N ASN A 25 3.22 -12.29 2.79
CA ASN A 25 2.75 -13.47 2.07
C ASN A 25 1.99 -13.08 0.79
N THR A 26 2.56 -13.42 -0.36
CA THR A 26 2.02 -13.12 -1.70
C THR A 26 0.70 -13.83 -2.02
N ASN A 27 0.26 -14.78 -1.19
CA ASN A 27 -1.07 -15.38 -1.35
C ASN A 27 -2.20 -14.44 -0.90
N HIS A 28 -1.88 -13.44 -0.07
CA HIS A 28 -2.87 -12.55 0.55
C HIS A 28 -2.89 -11.14 -0.05
N TYR A 29 -2.09 -10.88 -1.08
CA TYR A 29 -2.17 -9.64 -1.83
C TYR A 29 -1.80 -9.84 -3.30
N GLU A 30 -2.20 -8.89 -4.14
CA GLU A 30 -1.85 -8.85 -5.55
C GLU A 30 -1.75 -7.40 -6.02
N LEU A 31 -0.61 -7.06 -6.62
CA LEU A 31 -0.43 -5.79 -7.32
C LEU A 31 -1.12 -5.88 -8.68
N VAL A 32 -1.96 -4.89 -9.00
CA VAL A 32 -2.81 -4.96 -10.20
C VAL A 32 -2.40 -3.96 -11.26
N PHE A 33 -2.63 -2.67 -11.02
CA PHE A 33 -2.43 -1.60 -12.00
C PHE A 33 -1.75 -0.42 -11.33
N GLY A 34 -0.58 -0.04 -11.86
CA GLY A 34 0.28 0.94 -11.22
C GLY A 34 0.61 0.54 -9.79
N ASN A 35 0.05 1.26 -8.83
CA ASN A 35 0.25 1.07 -7.40
C ASN A 35 -1.03 0.63 -6.66
N ASP A 36 -2.02 0.08 -7.35
CA ASP A 36 -3.21 -0.51 -6.72
C ASP A 36 -2.90 -1.90 -6.16
N ILE A 37 -3.46 -2.22 -5.00
CA ILE A 37 -3.28 -3.51 -4.34
C ILE A 37 -4.64 -4.14 -4.01
N PHE A 38 -4.87 -5.35 -4.53
CA PHE A 38 -5.90 -6.23 -3.98
C PHE A 38 -5.36 -6.94 -2.75
N ILE A 39 -6.06 -6.79 -1.64
CA ILE A 39 -5.83 -7.51 -0.40
C ILE A 39 -6.85 -8.63 -0.31
N LYS A 40 -6.42 -9.84 0.02
CA LYS A 40 -7.25 -11.04 0.10
C LYS A 40 -7.41 -11.46 1.56
N ASN A 41 -8.48 -12.21 1.84
CA ASN A 41 -8.69 -12.78 3.17
C ASN A 41 -7.48 -13.64 3.58
N GLY A 42 -7.17 -13.62 4.89
CA GLY A 42 -5.98 -14.25 5.47
C GLY A 42 -4.78 -13.32 5.63
N ILE A 43 -4.82 -12.08 5.08
CA ILE A 43 -3.80 -11.09 5.42
C ILE A 43 -3.83 -10.77 6.91
N THR A 44 -2.66 -10.58 7.50
CA THR A 44 -2.52 -10.21 8.91
C THR A 44 -2.46 -8.70 9.10
N ARG A 45 -2.66 -8.28 10.36
CA ARG A 45 -2.49 -6.88 10.77
C ARG A 45 -1.06 -6.41 10.54
N GLU A 46 -0.09 -7.27 10.84
CA GLU A 46 1.34 -7.00 10.72
C GLU A 46 1.74 -6.78 9.25
N GLU A 47 1.22 -7.60 8.34
CA GLU A 47 1.46 -7.43 6.90
C GLU A 47 0.84 -6.13 6.38
N LEU A 48 -0.37 -5.78 6.82
CA LEU A 48 -0.96 -4.49 6.46
C LEU A 48 -0.13 -3.31 7.01
N LYS A 49 0.39 -3.42 8.24
CA LYS A 49 1.30 -2.40 8.79
C LYS A 49 2.55 -2.23 7.94
N GLU A 50 3.13 -3.32 7.45
CA GLU A 50 4.31 -3.26 6.57
C GLU A 50 4.01 -2.50 5.27
N ILE A 51 2.83 -2.71 4.68
CA ILE A 51 2.36 -1.95 3.50
C ILE A 51 2.22 -0.46 3.84
N PHE A 52 1.56 -0.11 4.94
CA PHE A 52 1.38 1.30 5.33
C PHE A 52 2.70 1.98 5.69
N ASP A 53 3.61 1.29 6.38
CA ASP A 53 4.93 1.80 6.70
C ASP A 53 5.77 2.04 5.43
N PHE A 54 5.64 1.19 4.42
CA PHE A 54 6.24 1.42 3.11
C PHE A 54 5.67 2.69 2.44
N CYS A 55 4.35 2.88 2.51
CA CYS A 55 3.71 4.11 2.04
C CYS A 55 4.22 5.35 2.78
N ASP A 56 4.31 5.30 4.10
CA ASP A 56 4.86 6.36 4.95
C ASP A 56 6.32 6.71 4.60
N ARG A 57 7.14 5.73 4.23
CA ARG A 57 8.53 6.00 3.80
C ARG A 57 8.59 6.69 2.45
N TYR A 58 7.78 6.23 1.50
CA TYR A 58 7.92 6.62 0.10
C TYR A 58 6.92 7.65 -0.40
N HIS A 59 5.99 8.13 0.44
CA HIS A 59 4.94 9.03 -0.02
C HIS A 59 5.45 10.33 -0.66
N THR A 60 6.63 10.81 -0.21
CA THR A 60 7.27 12.01 -0.77
C THR A 60 7.97 11.76 -2.11
N LEU A 61 8.53 10.57 -2.32
CA LEU A 61 9.21 10.19 -3.56
C LEU A 61 8.23 10.16 -4.74
N PHE A 62 7.01 9.72 -4.44
CA PHE A 62 5.99 9.43 -5.42
C PHE A 62 4.87 10.51 -5.47
N LYS A 63 4.95 11.52 -4.59
CA LYS A 63 4.13 12.75 -4.50
C LYS A 63 2.66 12.50 -4.26
N TYR A 64 2.36 12.07 -3.04
CA TYR A 64 0.98 11.94 -2.56
C TYR A 64 0.51 13.13 -1.77
N VAL A 65 -0.79 13.42 -1.88
CA VAL A 65 -1.56 14.07 -0.83
C VAL A 65 -1.71 13.06 0.31
N TYR A 66 -0.57 12.69 0.89
CA TYR A 66 -0.53 11.90 2.09
C TYR A 66 -0.78 12.87 3.23
N LYS A 67 -2.04 12.96 3.68
CA LYS A 67 -2.26 13.42 5.04
C LYS A 67 -1.52 12.42 5.90
N LYS A 68 -0.39 12.85 6.47
CA LYS A 68 0.39 12.07 7.42
C LYS A 68 -0.60 11.45 8.41
N SER A 69 -0.96 10.19 8.18
CA SER A 69 -1.86 9.50 9.06
C SER A 69 -1.06 9.33 10.32
N ASP A 70 -1.59 9.86 11.43
CA ASP A 70 -1.06 9.45 12.71
C ASP A 70 -1.29 7.93 12.85
N LYS A 71 -0.58 7.32 13.81
CA LYS A 71 -0.70 5.88 14.06
C LYS A 71 -2.16 5.44 14.28
N GLU A 72 -3.01 6.33 14.79
CA GLU A 72 -4.41 6.05 15.04
C GLU A 72 -5.23 5.95 13.75
N ALA A 73 -4.98 6.83 12.78
CA ALA A 73 -5.60 6.77 11.46
C ALA A 73 -5.20 5.50 10.69
N ASN A 74 -3.91 5.14 10.70
CA ASN A 74 -3.44 3.88 10.10
C ASN A 74 -4.11 2.66 10.77
N GLU A 75 -4.21 2.65 12.11
CA GLU A 75 -4.84 1.55 12.83
C GLU A 75 -6.35 1.44 12.54
N LYS A 76 -7.06 2.58 12.44
CA LYS A 76 -8.47 2.61 12.00
C LYS A 76 -8.64 2.04 10.60
N GLN A 77 -7.74 2.38 9.68
CA GLN A 77 -7.79 1.90 8.31
C GLN A 77 -7.49 0.40 8.21
N ILE A 78 -6.52 -0.10 8.97
CA ILE A 78 -6.23 -1.54 9.08
C ILE A 78 -7.45 -2.29 9.63
N ASN A 79 -8.07 -1.79 10.70
CA ASN A 79 -9.29 -2.39 11.25
C ASN A 79 -10.41 -2.44 10.20
N TYR A 80 -10.62 -1.33 9.49
CA TYR A 80 -11.63 -1.27 8.44
C TYR A 80 -11.39 -2.28 7.32
N ILE A 81 -10.14 -2.44 6.87
CA ILE A 81 -9.77 -3.44 5.85
C ILE A 81 -10.04 -4.85 6.37
N LEU A 82 -9.57 -5.18 7.58
CA LEU A 82 -9.73 -6.51 8.17
C LEU A 82 -11.20 -6.87 8.41
N GLU A 83 -12.03 -5.94 8.89
CA GLU A 83 -13.47 -6.19 9.04
C GLU A 83 -14.15 -6.35 7.68
N SER A 84 -13.80 -5.50 6.70
CA SER A 84 -14.33 -5.63 5.33
C SER A 84 -13.99 -6.99 4.72
N LEU A 85 -12.82 -7.56 5.06
CA LEU A 85 -12.37 -8.87 4.57
C LEU A 85 -13.09 -10.06 5.22
N LYS A 86 -13.75 -9.87 6.36
CA LYS A 86 -14.61 -10.90 6.96
C LYS A 86 -15.90 -11.08 6.17
N GLU A 87 -16.43 -9.98 5.63
CA GLU A 87 -17.65 -9.98 4.81
C GLU A 87 -17.34 -10.22 3.33
N ASN A 88 -16.20 -9.73 2.85
CA ASN A 88 -15.78 -9.78 1.45
C ASN A 88 -14.45 -10.53 1.33
N GLN A 89 -14.30 -11.45 0.37
CA GLN A 89 -13.04 -12.20 0.25
C GLN A 89 -11.84 -11.33 -0.19
N VAL A 90 -12.10 -10.14 -0.73
CA VAL A 90 -11.10 -9.23 -1.31
C VAL A 90 -11.44 -7.77 -0.97
N PHE A 91 -10.41 -6.97 -0.72
CA PHE A 91 -10.48 -5.52 -0.53
C PHE A 91 -9.50 -4.83 -1.48
N LEU A 92 -9.92 -3.77 -2.17
CA LEU A 92 -9.05 -3.03 -3.09
C LEU A 92 -8.55 -1.74 -2.42
N ILE A 93 -7.24 -1.65 -2.21
CA ILE A 93 -6.58 -0.39 -1.90
C ILE A 93 -6.21 0.26 -3.22
N LYS A 94 -7.09 1.14 -3.68
CA LYS A 94 -6.81 1.98 -4.85
C LYS A 94 -5.87 3.10 -4.46
N HIS A 95 -5.08 3.54 -5.43
CA HIS A 95 -4.43 4.83 -5.35
C HIS A 95 -3.64 4.98 -4.05
N LEU A 96 -2.96 3.89 -3.60
CA LEU A 96 -1.97 3.98 -2.49
C LEU A 96 -1.11 5.21 -2.65
N PHE A 97 -0.93 5.53 -3.91
CA PHE A 97 0.02 6.38 -4.49
C PHE A 97 -0.62 7.08 -5.74
N ASP A 98 -1.65 7.94 -5.56
CA ASP A 98 -2.15 8.88 -6.62
C ASP A 98 -1.63 10.34 -6.66
N TYR A 99 -1.29 10.80 -7.87
CA TYR A 99 -0.84 12.15 -8.22
C TYR A 99 -1.91 13.23 -8.05
#